data_AF-A0A1W9VMH7-F1
#
_entry.id   AF-A0A1W9VMH7-F1
#
_cell.length_a   1.000
_cell.length_b   1.000
_cell.length_c   1.000
_cell.angle_alpha   90.00
_cell.angle_beta   90.00
_cell.angle_gamma   90.00
#
_symmetry.space_group_name_H-M   'P 1'
#
loop_
_entity.id
_entity.type
_entity.pdbx_description
1 polymer ?
#
loop_
_entity_poly.entity_id
_entity_poly.type
_entity_poly.pdbx_seq_one_letter_code
_entity_poly.pdbx_strand_id
1 'polypeptide(L)'
;MERDTEEFNSVTTHINGSWTLKSFLKGDSDLMESVYETGNMDFEFDNEMVNITYIAKKAYVADKMFEWKKEYPDLKVDSYKVVQTGNWHVDKKGEAIFFDEIKTDLIITGSGSNFESFYAWEKSKVEMTKGAAESGGLLGKVLAQSVTGTKDLFPEISEAMGYWINLDSNTSILNLRKGKNEGAFDVKLSKQN
;
A
#
# COMPACT_ATOMS: atom_id res chain seq x y z
N MET A 1 0.18 -21.12 -17.32
CA MET A 1 1.01 -20.32 -18.22
C MET A 1 2.43 -20.50 -17.76
N GLU A 2 3.31 -20.86 -18.68
CA GLU A 2 4.74 -20.88 -18.43
C GLU A 2 5.30 -19.49 -18.71
N ARG A 3 6.35 -19.09 -18.00
CA ARG A 3 7.06 -17.83 -18.26
C ARG A 3 7.58 -17.85 -19.70
N ASP A 4 7.67 -16.67 -20.31
CA ASP A 4 8.19 -16.45 -21.67
C ASP A 4 7.35 -17.02 -22.83
N THR A 5 6.13 -17.51 -22.58
CA THR A 5 5.18 -17.80 -23.67
C THR A 5 4.55 -16.50 -24.21
N GLU A 6 4.13 -16.51 -25.47
CA GLU A 6 3.44 -15.35 -26.08
C GLU A 6 2.19 -14.95 -25.30
N GLU A 7 1.44 -15.93 -24.79
CA GLU A 7 0.25 -15.71 -23.97
C GLU A 7 0.60 -15.04 -22.63
N PHE A 8 1.66 -15.50 -21.97
CA PHE A 8 2.14 -14.91 -20.71
C PHE A 8 2.60 -13.48 -20.92
N ASN A 9 3.43 -13.26 -21.92
CA ASN A 9 3.97 -11.95 -22.26
C ASN A 9 2.86 -10.98 -22.68
N SER A 10 1.84 -11.45 -23.40
CA SER A 10 0.69 -10.62 -23.78
C SER A 10 -0.07 -10.13 -22.56
N VAL A 11 -0.21 -10.94 -21.52
CA VAL A 11 -0.93 -10.56 -20.29
C VAL A 11 -0.09 -9.65 -19.40
N THR A 12 1.16 -10.04 -19.14
CA THR A 12 2.02 -9.36 -18.16
C THR A 12 2.58 -8.02 -18.67
N THR A 13 2.75 -7.85 -19.98
CA THR A 13 3.18 -6.56 -20.57
C THR A 13 2.19 -5.43 -20.26
N HIS A 14 0.89 -5.75 -20.15
CA HIS A 14 -0.12 -4.75 -19.82
C HIS A 14 -0.13 -4.37 -18.35
N ILE A 15 0.36 -5.25 -17.46
CA ILE A 15 0.45 -5.02 -16.00
C ILE A 15 1.77 -4.31 -15.65
N ASN A 16 2.85 -4.63 -16.34
CA ASN A 16 4.19 -4.09 -16.08
C ASN A 16 4.23 -2.55 -16.18
N GLY A 17 5.00 -1.94 -15.28
CA GLY A 17 5.23 -0.50 -15.20
C GLY A 17 4.64 0.18 -13.97
N SER A 18 4.66 1.51 -13.99
CA SER A 18 4.24 2.39 -12.90
C SER A 18 2.78 2.78 -13.00
N TRP A 19 2.07 2.67 -11.87
CA TRP A 19 0.65 2.98 -11.77
C TRP A 19 0.38 3.92 -10.62
N THR A 20 -0.48 4.91 -10.86
CA THR A 20 -0.99 5.79 -9.81
C THR A 20 -2.26 5.18 -9.22
N LEU A 21 -2.31 5.02 -7.90
CA LEU A 21 -3.52 4.65 -7.17
C LEU A 21 -4.52 5.80 -7.21
N LYS A 22 -5.72 5.49 -7.70
CA LYS A 22 -6.87 6.39 -7.75
C LYS A 22 -7.86 6.14 -6.64
N SER A 23 -7.96 4.89 -6.20
CA SER A 23 -8.88 4.48 -5.15
C SER A 23 -8.32 3.24 -4.46
N PHE A 24 -8.50 3.18 -3.15
CA PHE A 24 -8.25 1.99 -2.33
C PHE A 24 -9.41 1.86 -1.35
N LEU A 25 -10.41 1.07 -1.73
CA LEU A 25 -11.62 0.85 -0.93
C LEU A 25 -11.38 -0.23 0.13
N LYS A 26 -11.70 0.09 1.38
CA LYS A 26 -11.71 -0.83 2.52
C LYS A 26 -13.08 -0.72 3.21
N GLY A 27 -14.00 -1.61 2.84
CA GLY A 27 -15.43 -1.41 3.16
C GLY A 27 -15.94 -0.15 2.47
N ASP A 28 -16.65 0.72 3.20
CA ASP A 28 -17.24 1.95 2.64
C ASP A 28 -16.28 3.16 2.61
N SER A 29 -15.00 2.98 2.96
CA SER A 29 -14.02 4.07 3.06
C SER A 29 -12.92 3.93 2.01
N ASP A 30 -12.69 5.01 1.25
CA ASP A 30 -11.52 5.12 0.38
C ASP A 30 -10.34 5.72 1.16
N LEU A 31 -9.26 4.94 1.28
CA LEU A 31 -8.04 5.38 1.97
C LEU A 31 -7.30 6.48 1.19
N MET A 32 -7.47 6.55 -0.13
CA MET A 32 -6.91 7.62 -0.96
C MET A 32 -7.65 8.95 -0.74
N GLU A 33 -8.93 8.92 -0.39
CA GLU A 33 -9.67 10.14 -0.07
C GLU A 33 -9.47 10.61 1.37
N SER A 34 -9.17 9.70 2.30
CA SER A 34 -9.12 10.01 3.73
C SER A 34 -7.69 10.19 4.27
N VAL A 35 -6.75 9.32 3.89
CA VAL A 35 -5.42 9.22 4.53
C VAL A 35 -4.28 9.64 3.61
N TYR A 36 -4.32 9.25 2.34
CA TYR A 36 -3.18 9.42 1.43
C TYR A 36 -3.37 10.57 0.44
N GLU A 37 -2.32 11.35 0.21
CA GLU A 37 -2.28 12.37 -0.83
C GLU A 37 -2.00 11.74 -2.20
N THR A 38 -1.06 10.79 -2.24
CA THR A 38 -0.71 10.04 -3.45
C THR A 38 -0.41 8.60 -3.09
N GLY A 39 -0.59 7.72 -4.06
CA GLY A 39 -0.23 6.32 -3.98
C GLY A 39 0.27 5.86 -5.34
N ASN A 40 1.34 5.08 -5.37
CA ASN A 40 1.86 4.46 -6.58
C ASN A 40 2.09 2.96 -6.37
N MET A 41 1.94 2.18 -7.43
CA MET A 41 2.23 0.76 -7.50
C MET A 41 3.06 0.51 -8.76
N ASP A 42 4.28 0.03 -8.55
CA ASP A 42 5.26 -0.25 -9.58
C ASP A 42 5.42 -1.76 -9.69
N PHE A 43 5.00 -2.31 -10.83
CA PHE A 43 5.24 -3.71 -11.17
C PHE A 43 6.52 -3.80 -11.99
N GLU A 44 7.51 -4.52 -11.48
CA GLU A 44 8.75 -4.84 -12.16
C GLU A 44 8.72 -6.30 -12.60
N PHE A 45 8.67 -6.51 -13.91
CA PHE A 45 8.53 -7.84 -14.49
C PHE A 45 9.78 -8.72 -14.33
N ASP A 46 10.97 -8.18 -14.59
CA ASP A 46 12.20 -8.99 -14.66
C ASP A 46 12.48 -9.73 -13.35
N ASN A 47 12.27 -9.02 -12.23
CA ASN A 47 12.51 -9.50 -10.88
C ASN A 47 11.23 -9.97 -10.16
N GLU A 48 10.08 -9.95 -10.84
CA GLU A 48 8.77 -10.27 -10.25
C GLU A 48 8.51 -9.47 -8.95
N MET A 49 9.00 -8.22 -8.90
CA MET A 49 8.89 -7.36 -7.72
C MET A 49 7.74 -6.37 -7.89
N VAL A 50 7.06 -6.10 -6.78
CA VAL A 50 6.09 -5.02 -6.69
C VAL A 50 6.51 -4.07 -5.57
N ASN A 51 6.47 -2.78 -5.88
CA ASN A 51 6.70 -1.71 -4.92
C ASN A 51 5.46 -0.82 -4.86
N ILE A 52 5.02 -0.51 -3.65
CA ILE A 52 3.77 0.23 -3.43
C ILE A 52 4.07 1.31 -2.43
N THR A 53 3.94 2.56 -2.87
CA THR A 53 4.30 3.71 -2.05
C THR A 53 3.07 4.58 -1.85
N TYR A 54 2.70 4.80 -0.59
CA TYR A 54 1.65 5.73 -0.20
C TYR A 54 2.27 6.92 0.51
N ILE A 55 1.86 8.14 0.17
CA ILE A 55 2.28 9.37 0.86
C ILE A 55 1.08 9.89 1.65
N ALA A 56 1.19 9.99 2.97
CA ALA A 56 0.11 10.47 3.82
C ALA A 56 -0.17 11.97 3.60
N LYS A 57 -1.44 12.37 3.74
CA LYS A 57 -1.86 13.78 3.67
C LYS A 57 -1.23 14.59 4.80
N LYS A 58 -0.88 15.84 4.49
CA LYS A 58 -0.35 16.78 5.50
C LYS A 58 -1.25 16.94 6.72
N ALA A 59 -2.57 16.94 6.55
CA ALA A 59 -3.52 17.02 7.66
C ALA A 59 -3.41 15.81 8.60
N TYR A 60 -3.35 14.60 8.03
CA TYR A 60 -3.16 13.37 8.80
C TYR A 60 -1.84 13.40 9.60
N VAL A 61 -0.75 13.84 8.97
CA VAL A 61 0.55 13.98 9.63
C VAL A 61 0.50 15.03 10.73
N ALA A 62 -0.17 16.16 10.51
CA ALA A 62 -0.32 17.22 11.51
C ALA A 62 -1.04 16.71 12.77
N ASP A 63 -2.08 15.89 12.61
CA ASP A 63 -2.80 15.28 13.75
C ASP A 63 -1.88 14.36 14.56
N LYS A 64 -1.04 13.56 13.90
CA LYS A 64 -0.05 12.69 14.58
C LYS A 64 1.00 13.49 15.34
N MET A 65 1.40 14.64 14.81
CA MET A 65 2.39 15.52 15.42
C MET A 65 1.83 16.42 16.52
N PHE A 66 0.51 16.49 16.70
CA PHE A 66 -0.13 17.49 17.55
C PHE A 66 0.39 17.48 19.00
N GLU A 67 0.45 16.30 19.63
CA GLU A 67 0.98 16.17 21.00
C GLU A 67 2.48 16.42 21.08
N TRP A 68 3.25 15.91 20.10
CA TRP A 68 4.70 16.11 20.04
C TRP A 68 5.08 17.60 19.94
N LYS A 69 4.30 18.38 19.18
CA LYS A 69 4.54 19.81 19.00
C LYS A 69 4.24 20.66 20.24
N LYS A 70 3.56 20.12 21.26
CA LYS A 70 3.41 20.81 22.55
C LYS A 70 4.75 20.92 23.29
N GLU A 71 5.59 19.90 23.17
CA GLU A 71 6.92 19.84 23.80
C GLU A 71 8.05 20.24 22.85
N TYR A 72 7.89 19.95 21.54
CA TYR A 72 8.90 20.22 20.50
C TYR A 72 8.28 21.05 19.34
N PRO A 73 8.09 22.36 19.51
CA PRO A 73 7.38 23.19 18.53
C PRO A 73 8.05 23.31 17.16
N ASP A 74 9.37 23.12 17.10
CA ASP A 74 10.19 23.14 15.87
C ASP A 74 10.19 21.81 15.11
N LEU A 75 9.60 20.75 15.68
CA LEU A 75 9.47 19.45 15.03
C LEU A 75 8.68 19.58 13.72
N LYS A 76 9.28 19.10 12.62
CA LYS A 76 8.72 19.17 11.28
C LYS A 76 8.82 17.80 10.61
N VAL A 77 7.74 17.40 9.93
CA VAL A 77 7.73 16.25 9.01
C VAL A 77 7.51 16.79 7.61
N ASP A 78 8.43 16.47 6.71
CA ASP A 78 8.38 16.84 5.30
C ASP A 78 7.70 15.76 4.45
N SER A 79 7.87 14.48 4.82
CA SER A 79 7.24 13.36 4.14
C SER A 79 6.96 12.23 5.13
N TYR A 80 5.81 11.59 4.95
CA TYR A 80 5.38 10.43 5.71
C TYR A 80 4.91 9.37 4.71
N LYS A 81 5.76 8.38 4.44
CA LYS A 81 5.53 7.37 3.41
C LYS A 81 5.37 5.99 4.01
N VAL A 82 4.38 5.26 3.54
CA VAL A 82 4.23 3.83 3.77
C VAL A 82 4.68 3.13 2.49
N VAL A 83 5.68 2.26 2.61
CA VAL A 83 6.24 1.53 1.47
C VAL A 83 6.01 0.05 1.69
N GLN A 84 5.40 -0.61 0.70
CA GLN A 84 5.22 -2.05 0.69
C GLN A 84 6.00 -2.64 -0.47
N THR A 85 6.80 -3.66 -0.19
CA THR A 85 7.66 -4.32 -1.16
C THR A 85 7.49 -5.82 -1.06
N GLY A 86 7.36 -6.51 -2.18
CA GLY A 86 7.41 -7.96 -2.21
C GLY A 86 7.34 -8.47 -3.63
N ASN A 87 6.85 -9.69 -3.78
CA ASN A 87 6.82 -10.39 -5.05
C ASN A 87 5.41 -10.41 -5.62
N TRP A 88 5.31 -10.48 -6.94
CA TRP A 88 4.05 -10.68 -7.61
C TRP A 88 4.17 -11.69 -8.74
N HIS A 89 3.10 -12.42 -9.00
CA HIS A 89 3.02 -13.30 -10.16
C HIS A 89 1.58 -13.37 -10.66
N VAL A 90 1.40 -13.77 -11.93
CA VAL A 90 0.08 -14.10 -12.46
C VAL A 90 -0.15 -15.59 -12.38
N ASP A 91 -1.40 -15.97 -12.14
CA ASP A 91 -1.80 -17.37 -12.11
C ASP A 91 -1.64 -18.05 -13.48
N LYS A 92 -1.75 -19.38 -13.51
CA LYS A 92 -1.57 -20.14 -14.75
C LYS A 92 -2.60 -19.81 -15.84
N LYS A 93 -3.72 -19.19 -15.51
CA LYS A 93 -4.75 -18.80 -16.48
C LYS A 93 -4.67 -17.31 -16.85
N GLY A 94 -3.81 -16.53 -16.20
CA GLY A 94 -3.75 -15.07 -16.38
C GLY A 94 -5.00 -14.35 -15.87
N GLU A 95 -5.76 -14.95 -14.96
CA GLU A 95 -7.01 -14.43 -14.37
C GLU A 95 -6.78 -13.69 -13.04
N ALA A 96 -5.68 -13.99 -12.34
CA ALA A 96 -5.37 -13.42 -11.02
C ALA A 96 -3.92 -12.99 -10.87
N ILE A 97 -3.70 -11.92 -10.12
CA ILE A 97 -2.38 -11.48 -9.62
C ILE A 97 -2.28 -11.94 -8.17
N PHE A 98 -1.16 -12.58 -7.86
CA PHE A 98 -0.77 -12.99 -6.53
C PHE A 98 0.33 -12.07 -6.03
N PHE A 99 0.29 -11.80 -4.73
CA PHE A 99 1.22 -10.95 -4.01
C PHE A 99 1.82 -11.76 -2.87
N ASP A 100 3.11 -12.03 -2.95
CA ASP A 100 3.82 -12.85 -1.98
C ASP A 100 4.81 -12.00 -1.18
N GLU A 101 5.00 -12.38 0.08
CA GLU A 101 6.04 -11.83 0.95
C GLU A 101 6.02 -10.29 1.08
N ILE A 102 4.84 -9.66 1.00
CA ILE A 102 4.71 -8.21 1.10
C ILE A 102 5.18 -7.73 2.48
N LYS A 103 6.29 -6.98 2.48
CA LYS A 103 6.86 -6.31 3.65
C LYS A 103 6.46 -4.85 3.66
N THR A 104 6.00 -4.36 4.80
CA THR A 104 5.70 -2.94 5.01
C THR A 104 6.82 -2.26 5.78
N ASP A 105 7.29 -1.11 5.29
CA ASP A 105 8.16 -0.18 6.01
C ASP A 105 7.52 1.22 6.05
N LEU A 106 7.98 2.03 6.99
CA LEU A 106 7.57 3.40 7.18
C LEU A 106 8.77 4.32 7.01
N ILE A 107 8.72 5.21 6.03
CA ILE A 107 9.79 6.17 5.75
C ILE A 107 9.28 7.57 6.05
N ILE A 108 9.82 8.18 7.11
CA ILE A 108 9.50 9.55 7.51
C ILE A 108 10.75 10.41 7.33
N THR A 109 10.61 11.54 6.63
CA THR A 109 11.67 12.56 6.52
C THR A 109 11.20 13.83 7.18
N GLY A 110 12.12 14.54 7.83
CA GLY A 110 11.81 15.76 8.55
C GLY A 110 13.01 16.29 9.32
N SER A 111 12.73 17.18 10.27
CA SER A 111 13.75 17.90 11.03
C SER A 111 13.20 18.43 12.36
N GLY A 112 14.09 19.03 13.14
CA GLY A 112 13.73 19.71 14.39
C GLY A 112 14.01 18.85 15.63
N SER A 113 13.75 19.43 16.79
CA SER A 113 14.03 18.81 18.07
C SER A 113 13.23 17.52 18.22
N ASN A 114 13.94 16.46 18.67
CA ASN A 114 13.36 15.15 18.95
C ASN A 114 12.72 14.42 17.74
N PHE A 115 13.07 14.80 16.50
CA PHE A 115 12.58 14.14 15.29
C PHE A 115 12.89 12.64 15.26
N GLU A 116 14.10 12.23 15.64
CA GLU A 116 14.49 10.82 15.66
C GLU A 116 13.62 9.99 16.62
N SER A 117 13.25 10.55 17.77
CA SER A 117 12.35 9.88 18.72
C SER A 117 10.93 9.78 18.19
N PHE A 118 10.43 10.82 17.52
CA PHE A 118 9.14 10.77 16.82
C PHE A 118 9.15 9.68 15.74
N TYR A 119 10.21 9.64 14.92
CA TYR A 119 10.34 8.66 13.85
C TYR A 119 10.44 7.22 14.42
N ALA A 120 11.27 7.00 15.44
CA ALA A 120 11.39 5.70 16.10
C ALA A 120 10.05 5.24 16.71
N TRP A 121 9.30 6.16 17.31
CA TRP A 121 7.96 5.88 17.86
C TRP A 121 6.95 5.50 16.76
N GLU A 122 6.95 6.20 15.64
CA GLU A 122 6.07 5.85 14.52
C GLU A 122 6.45 4.49 13.91
N LYS A 123 7.76 4.21 13.75
CA LYS A 123 8.24 2.90 13.30
C LYS A 123 7.88 1.76 14.25
N SER A 124 7.97 1.97 15.57
CA SER A 124 7.64 0.91 16.54
C SER A 124 6.18 0.47 16.44
N LYS A 125 5.26 1.35 16.02
CA LYS A 125 3.85 0.97 15.78
C LYS A 125 3.68 -0.02 14.64
N VAL A 126 4.51 0.08 13.59
CA VAL A 126 4.54 -0.88 12.48
C VAL A 126 4.97 -2.25 13.00
N GLU A 127 6.07 -2.28 13.74
CA GLU A 127 6.66 -3.52 14.26
C GLU A 127 5.76 -4.18 15.32
N MET A 128 5.10 -3.40 16.17
CA MET A 128 4.08 -3.91 17.09
C MET A 128 2.91 -4.55 16.34
N THR A 129 2.49 -3.96 15.22
CA THR A 129 1.41 -4.50 14.39
C THR A 129 1.82 -5.83 13.74
N LYS A 130 3.08 -5.93 13.26
CA LYS A 130 3.63 -7.17 12.70
C LYS A 130 3.71 -8.28 13.76
N GLY A 131 4.36 -8.01 14.90
CA GLY A 131 4.49 -9.01 15.97
C GLY A 131 3.14 -9.45 16.56
N ALA A 132 2.15 -8.56 16.62
CA ALA A 132 0.79 -8.92 17.02
C ALA A 132 0.08 -9.80 15.99
N ALA A 133 0.36 -9.64 14.69
CA ALA A 133 -0.16 -10.52 13.64
C ALA A 133 0.45 -11.92 13.74
N GLU A 134 1.75 -12.02 14.00
CA GLU A 134 2.45 -13.30 14.16
C GLU A 134 1.96 -14.09 15.38
N SER A 135 1.66 -13.40 16.48
CA SER A 135 1.26 -14.03 17.75
C SER A 135 -0.25 -14.30 17.87
N GLY A 136 -1.09 -13.40 17.34
CA GLY A 136 -2.55 -13.45 17.51
C GLY A 136 -3.33 -13.59 16.20
N GLY A 137 -2.65 -13.84 15.07
CA GLY A 137 -3.25 -13.85 13.75
C GLY A 137 -3.94 -12.52 13.42
N LEU A 138 -5.01 -12.60 12.62
CA LEU A 138 -5.76 -11.42 12.19
C LEU A 138 -6.35 -10.61 13.37
N LEU A 139 -6.76 -11.27 14.45
CA LEU A 139 -7.32 -10.60 15.64
C LEU A 139 -6.26 -9.80 16.40
N GLY A 140 -5.07 -10.37 16.59
CA GLY A 140 -3.94 -9.66 17.22
C GLY A 140 -3.55 -8.41 16.44
N LYS A 141 -3.47 -8.51 15.11
CA LYS A 141 -3.21 -7.39 14.20
C LYS A 141 -4.24 -6.26 14.36
N VAL A 142 -5.55 -6.58 14.32
CA VAL A 142 -6.63 -5.59 14.43
C VAL A 142 -6.58 -4.85 15.78
N LEU A 143 -6.32 -5.57 16.87
CA LEU A 143 -6.19 -4.97 18.20
C LEU A 143 -4.98 -4.03 18.27
N ALA A 144 -3.82 -4.47 17.79
CA ALA A 144 -2.61 -3.64 17.75
C ALA A 144 -2.81 -2.37 16.91
N GLN A 145 -3.44 -2.49 15.74
CA GLN A 145 -3.77 -1.34 14.88
C GLN A 145 -4.72 -0.35 15.55
N SER A 146 -5.70 -0.85 16.32
CA SER A 146 -6.61 0.00 17.08
C SER A 146 -5.91 0.75 18.20
N VAL A 147 -5.00 0.10 18.93
CA VAL A 147 -4.27 0.71 20.05
C VAL A 147 -3.21 1.70 19.56
N THR A 148 -2.51 1.36 18.48
CA THR A 148 -1.45 2.21 17.91
C THR A 148 -1.99 3.30 16.98
N GLY A 149 -3.28 3.25 16.64
CA GLY A 149 -3.93 4.20 15.73
C GLY A 149 -3.44 4.10 14.28
N THR A 150 -3.07 2.90 13.83
CA THR A 150 -2.49 2.64 12.51
C THR A 150 -3.42 1.85 11.58
N LYS A 151 -4.68 1.64 11.99
CA LYS A 151 -5.70 0.86 11.24
C LYS A 151 -5.84 1.27 9.77
N ASP A 152 -5.70 2.56 9.50
CA ASP A 152 -5.87 3.14 8.16
C ASP A 152 -4.53 3.47 7.49
N LEU A 153 -3.43 3.32 8.23
CA LEU A 153 -2.07 3.62 7.78
C LEU A 153 -1.39 2.44 7.06
N PHE A 154 -1.89 1.22 7.27
CA PHE A 154 -1.32 0.03 6.63
C PHE A 154 -2.39 -0.67 5.79
N PRO A 155 -2.67 -0.16 4.58
CA PRO A 155 -3.50 -0.86 3.61
C PRO A 155 -2.98 -2.29 3.44
N GLU A 156 -3.86 -3.27 3.58
CA GLU A 156 -3.50 -4.68 3.38
C GLU A 156 -3.80 -5.04 1.95
N ILE A 157 -2.80 -5.47 1.19
CA ILE A 157 -3.05 -6.09 -0.11
C ILE A 157 -3.20 -7.58 0.12
N SER A 158 -4.30 -8.12 -0.41
CA SER A 158 -4.62 -9.54 -0.31
C SER A 158 -3.60 -10.36 -1.10
N GLU A 159 -3.19 -11.51 -0.55
CA GLU A 159 -2.23 -12.43 -1.19
C GLU A 159 -2.65 -12.88 -2.59
N ALA A 160 -3.97 -12.96 -2.83
CA ALA A 160 -4.53 -13.24 -4.15
C ALA A 160 -5.60 -12.21 -4.51
N MET A 161 -5.50 -11.68 -5.71
CA MET A 161 -6.39 -10.66 -6.26
C MET A 161 -6.80 -11.03 -7.69
N GLY A 162 -8.11 -11.12 -7.94
CA GLY A 162 -8.61 -11.09 -9.31
C GLY A 162 -8.37 -9.69 -9.88
N TYR A 163 -8.15 -9.60 -11.19
CA TYR A 163 -7.93 -8.31 -11.83
C TYR A 163 -8.66 -8.20 -13.16
N TRP A 164 -8.95 -6.96 -13.56
CA TRP A 164 -9.42 -6.65 -14.90
C TRP A 164 -8.74 -5.37 -15.38
N ILE A 165 -8.24 -5.44 -16.62
CA ILE A 165 -7.59 -4.32 -17.29
C ILE A 165 -8.58 -3.76 -18.31
N ASN A 166 -8.95 -2.50 -18.11
CA ASN A 166 -9.64 -1.73 -19.13
C ASN A 166 -8.58 -0.92 -19.90
N LEU A 167 -8.26 -1.38 -21.10
CA LEU A 167 -7.38 -0.70 -22.05
C LEU A 167 -8.25 0.16 -22.97
N ASP A 168 -8.33 1.46 -22.71
CA ASP A 168 -8.85 2.43 -23.68
C ASP A 168 -7.66 3.22 -24.27
N SER A 169 -7.83 3.69 -25.51
CA SER A 169 -6.92 4.52 -26.30
C SER A 169 -6.35 5.75 -25.57
N ASN A 170 -7.04 6.23 -24.52
CA ASN A 170 -6.66 7.42 -23.75
C ASN A 170 -6.27 7.13 -22.28
N THR A 171 -6.62 5.97 -21.73
CA THR A 171 -6.35 5.61 -20.33
C THR A 171 -6.26 4.10 -20.16
N SER A 172 -5.16 3.63 -19.56
CA SER A 172 -5.04 2.26 -19.07
C SER A 172 -5.45 2.21 -17.60
N ILE A 173 -6.51 1.47 -17.28
CA ILE A 173 -7.00 1.29 -15.91
C ILE A 173 -6.84 -0.18 -15.52
N LEU A 174 -6.07 -0.42 -14.45
CA LEU A 174 -5.99 -1.73 -13.81
C LEU A 174 -6.84 -1.69 -12.54
N ASN A 175 -7.75 -2.65 -12.42
CA ASN A 175 -8.56 -2.82 -11.22
C ASN A 175 -8.21 -4.15 -10.58
N LEU A 176 -7.95 -4.14 -9.28
CA LEU A 176 -7.63 -5.33 -8.48
C LEU A 176 -8.73 -5.52 -7.44
N ARG A 177 -9.21 -6.75 -7.28
CA ARG A 177 -10.24 -7.11 -6.28
C ARG A 177 -10.01 -8.43 -5.59
N LYS A 178 -10.39 -8.48 -4.32
CA LYS A 178 -10.38 -9.71 -3.53
C LYS A 178 -11.63 -10.56 -3.81
N GLY A 179 -11.49 -11.60 -4.63
CA GLY A 179 -12.55 -12.59 -4.91
C GLY A 179 -13.71 -12.06 -5.78
N LYS A 180 -14.77 -12.88 -5.96
CA LYS A 180 -15.92 -12.57 -6.83
C LYS A 180 -16.97 -11.63 -6.21
N ASN A 181 -16.92 -11.34 -4.91
CA ASN A 181 -17.94 -10.52 -4.23
C ASN A 181 -17.56 -9.03 -4.21
N GLU A 182 -18.53 -8.15 -4.47
CA GLU A 182 -18.36 -6.69 -4.56
C GLU A 182 -18.07 -6.07 -3.18
N GLY A 183 -17.19 -5.07 -3.12
CA GLY A 183 -17.14 -4.12 -2.01
C GLY A 183 -16.25 -4.44 -0.80
N ALA A 184 -15.51 -5.55 -0.76
CA ALA A 184 -14.61 -5.84 0.37
C ALA A 184 -13.23 -5.18 0.22
N PHE A 185 -12.74 -5.07 -1.02
CA PHE A 185 -11.42 -4.55 -1.35
C PHE A 185 -11.29 -4.30 -2.85
N ASP A 186 -11.22 -3.04 -3.26
CA ASP A 186 -11.07 -2.64 -4.66
C ASP A 186 -9.95 -1.60 -4.79
N VAL A 187 -8.94 -1.91 -5.63
CA VAL A 187 -7.85 -0.99 -5.95
C VAL A 187 -7.97 -0.58 -7.40
N LYS A 188 -8.07 0.73 -7.64
CA LYS A 188 -8.10 1.30 -8.99
C LYS A 188 -6.80 2.02 -9.29
N LEU A 189 -6.18 1.64 -10.39
CA LEU A 189 -4.88 2.11 -10.84
C LEU A 189 -5.00 2.77 -12.21
N SER A 190 -4.26 3.86 -12.45
CA SER A 190 -4.08 4.42 -13.79
C SER A 190 -2.61 4.40 -14.18
N LYS A 191 -2.30 3.93 -15.39
CA LYS A 191 -0.92 3.86 -15.86
C LYS A 191 -0.31 5.27 -15.91
N GLN A 192 0.94 5.39 -15.45
CA GLN A 192 1.71 6.62 -15.62
C GLN A 192 2.25 6.66 -17.06
N ASN A 193 2.02 7.79 -17.75
CA ASN A 193 2.51 8.03 -19.11
C ASN A 193 3.98 8.47 -19.09
#